data_AF-A6G4K3-F1
#
_entry.id   AF-A6G4K3-F1
#
_cell.length_a   1.000
_cell.length_b   1.000
_cell.length_c   1.000
_cell.angle_alpha   90.00
_cell.angle_beta   90.00
_cell.angle_gamma   90.00
#
_symmetry.space_group_name_H-M   'P 1'
#
loop_
_entity.id
_entity.type
_entity.pdbx_description
1 polymer ?
#
loop_
_entity_poly.entity_id
_entity_poly.type
_entity_poly.pdbx_seq_one_letter_code
_entity_poly.pdbx_strand_id
1 'polypeptide(L)'
;MLPLVLFAHVFGPLLAQHPARAPRPGSVAGLVLGSSLALATTGCGRKAEAQWIPDDAAVVRCTVSGPNLQLPHLVDELATPLPPTGLLARKMDPIALDELGYERDRIVCATMQTPSAEELERASAAIEELSELRKTIKPTVRNLGRCRCTYAEAIDAKGLISGCRDTPTDESCEPEAEQVEALQEALAPLRAKLETTEVPRIHWRMVGRSDRLGRFAARRDELIARHPGGSEVYVPGNPLPPRYGAKLIAAMLSEDHVVAVVSQDSGQGLLVVREIGSLLVLDHFSHPDWGGHARADEYILLTMMEDAQIERYRAALDAPTSARALQLEPRDGYLIEVDRDALERVDRAAEISTNFVARNYDPAREQRVLPPLLTDRVTLQVPFGTEGTTLRARYRLTKEGRKWTEFAAGAPLVETLADLGEPDVIPRFVAARGRAGGLFQLRGTATERLLFAGLTGLPKVLLAIEAANPGSIEGDFNDWQVALPSGPLPGELKSRDGVRELRERLSIDPHTLSGGLSKDGGYVDVELARR
;
A
#
# COMPACT_ATOMS: atom_id res chain seq x y z
N MET A 1 13.93 -8.29 16.32
CA MET A 1 12.57 -8.69 16.75
C MET A 1 11.64 -8.91 15.60
N LEU A 2 11.21 -7.88 14.89
CA LEU A 2 10.63 -8.10 13.59
C LEU A 2 11.57 -8.87 12.66
N PRO A 3 12.91 -8.86 12.82
CA PRO A 3 13.75 -9.95 12.37
C PRO A 3 13.27 -11.29 12.92
N LEU A 4 13.50 -11.66 14.19
CA LEU A 4 12.99 -12.90 14.81
C LEU A 4 11.44 -13.20 14.77
N VAL A 5 10.62 -12.36 14.14
CA VAL A 5 9.14 -12.46 14.00
C VAL A 5 8.69 -12.41 12.52
N LEU A 6 9.49 -11.87 11.60
CA LEU A 6 9.45 -12.14 10.14
C LEU A 6 10.35 -13.31 9.73
N PHE A 7 11.32 -13.64 10.57
CA PHE A 7 12.40 -14.57 10.27
C PHE A 7 11.83 -15.88 9.82
N ALA A 8 10.86 -16.40 10.58
CA ALA A 8 10.63 -17.83 10.52
C ALA A 8 10.02 -18.35 9.18
N HIS A 9 9.60 -17.50 8.21
CA HIS A 9 8.80 -17.82 6.99
C HIS A 9 9.49 -18.48 5.74
N VAL A 10 10.72 -19.04 5.72
CA VAL A 10 11.48 -19.23 4.42
C VAL A 10 11.37 -20.55 3.58
N PHE A 11 11.94 -21.72 3.94
CA PHE A 11 12.05 -22.94 3.07
C PHE A 11 11.30 -24.18 3.64
N GLY A 12 11.00 -25.33 2.98
CA GLY A 12 11.20 -25.92 1.62
C GLY A 12 10.03 -26.89 1.30
N PRO A 13 10.14 -28.13 0.69
CA PRO A 13 11.26 -28.86 0.04
C PRO A 13 11.08 -29.09 -1.51
N LEU A 14 12.04 -29.55 -2.34
CA LEU A 14 12.65 -30.91 -2.44
C LEU A 14 13.95 -30.96 -3.33
N LEU A 15 14.59 -32.14 -3.44
CA LEU A 15 16.02 -32.42 -3.77
C LEU A 15 16.40 -32.69 -5.26
N ALA A 16 17.67 -32.42 -5.68
CA ALA A 16 18.67 -33.46 -6.08
C ALA A 16 20.01 -32.98 -6.80
N GLN A 17 21.16 -33.48 -6.29
CA GLN A 17 22.47 -33.76 -6.95
C GLN A 17 23.62 -32.71 -7.11
N HIS A 18 24.87 -33.24 -7.04
CA HIS A 18 26.22 -32.69 -6.77
C HIS A 18 27.11 -32.48 -8.04
N PRO A 19 28.43 -32.08 -8.00
CA PRO A 19 29.23 -31.29 -7.03
C PRO A 19 30.30 -30.28 -7.61
N ALA A 20 30.78 -29.36 -6.74
CA ALA A 20 32.16 -28.84 -6.55
C ALA A 20 33.03 -28.16 -7.65
N ARG A 21 33.53 -26.94 -7.37
CA ARG A 21 34.98 -26.60 -7.16
C ARG A 21 35.21 -25.16 -6.62
N ALA A 22 36.41 -24.89 -6.11
CA ALA A 22 36.77 -23.72 -5.29
C ALA A 22 37.89 -22.81 -5.93
N PRO A 23 38.58 -21.85 -5.25
CA PRO A 23 38.60 -20.43 -5.65
C PRO A 23 40.00 -19.85 -5.97
N ARG A 24 40.12 -18.53 -6.29
CA ARG A 24 41.30 -17.66 -5.98
C ARG A 24 41.09 -16.14 -6.28
N PRO A 25 41.96 -15.22 -5.77
CA PRO A 25 41.63 -13.80 -5.56
C PRO A 25 42.50 -12.75 -6.30
N GLY A 26 42.19 -11.46 -6.09
CA GLY A 26 43.07 -10.29 -6.24
C GLY A 26 42.29 -9.01 -6.63
N SER A 27 42.65 -7.76 -6.38
CA SER A 27 43.56 -7.06 -5.45
C SER A 27 43.58 -5.56 -5.87
N VAL A 28 42.93 -4.69 -5.10
CA VAL A 28 43.34 -3.34 -4.65
C VAL A 28 44.00 -2.30 -5.63
N ALA A 29 43.45 -1.07 -5.56
CA ALA A 29 44.04 0.27 -5.76
C ALA A 29 44.09 0.97 -7.14
N GLY A 30 43.76 2.27 -7.09
CA GLY A 30 43.88 3.28 -8.17
C GLY A 30 43.04 4.53 -7.85
N LEU A 31 43.66 5.59 -7.30
CA LEU A 31 42.99 6.79 -6.78
C LEU A 31 43.48 8.05 -7.52
N VAL A 32 42.72 9.16 -7.40
CA VAL A 32 43.10 10.60 -7.60
C VAL A 32 42.33 11.36 -8.70
N LEU A 33 41.34 12.12 -8.23
CA LEU A 33 40.92 13.51 -8.52
C LEU A 33 41.04 14.15 -9.93
N GLY A 34 39.95 14.87 -10.27
CA GLY A 34 39.92 15.93 -11.28
C GLY A 34 38.62 16.76 -11.25
N SER A 35 38.48 17.68 -10.30
CA SER A 35 37.40 18.71 -10.31
C SER A 35 37.75 19.80 -11.36
N SER A 36 36.85 20.40 -12.14
CA SER A 36 35.71 21.24 -11.70
C SER A 36 34.85 21.71 -12.89
N LEU A 37 33.63 22.21 -12.60
CA LEU A 37 32.65 22.90 -13.49
C LEU A 37 32.10 22.06 -14.67
N ALA A 38 30.83 21.58 -14.69
CA ALA A 38 29.52 22.24 -14.50
C ALA A 38 29.00 23.00 -15.74
N LEU A 39 28.33 22.27 -16.66
CA LEU A 39 26.90 22.46 -17.00
C LEU A 39 26.49 21.52 -18.15
N ALA A 40 25.31 20.90 -18.02
CA ALA A 40 24.59 20.08 -19.01
C ALA A 40 25.25 18.77 -19.50
N THR A 41 24.40 17.74 -19.65
CA THR A 41 24.59 16.53 -20.48
C THR A 41 25.91 15.75 -20.37
N THR A 42 26.09 14.96 -19.30
CA THR A 42 26.41 13.51 -19.33
C THR A 42 26.55 12.98 -17.90
N GLY A 43 25.72 12.00 -17.50
CA GLY A 43 25.67 11.55 -16.10
C GLY A 43 24.79 10.32 -15.83
N CYS A 44 25.05 9.23 -16.56
CA CYS A 44 24.66 7.84 -16.25
C CYS A 44 23.37 7.58 -15.43
N GLY A 45 22.21 7.60 -16.10
CA GLY A 45 21.18 6.54 -16.08
C GLY A 45 20.77 5.84 -14.76
N ARG A 46 20.86 6.48 -13.59
CA ARG A 46 20.61 5.85 -12.27
C ARG A 46 19.60 6.58 -11.36
N LYS A 47 18.81 7.52 -11.90
CA LYS A 47 18.01 8.46 -11.09
C LYS A 47 16.56 8.68 -11.52
N ALA A 48 16.11 8.21 -12.68
CA ALA A 48 14.79 8.58 -13.19
C ALA A 48 13.66 7.99 -12.35
N GLU A 49 13.81 6.74 -11.91
CA GLU A 49 12.77 5.97 -11.22
C GLU A 49 12.64 6.37 -9.73
N ALA A 50 13.76 6.59 -9.05
CA ALA A 50 13.79 6.99 -7.64
C ALA A 50 13.16 8.38 -7.40
N GLN A 51 13.12 9.24 -8.41
CA GLN A 51 12.44 10.54 -8.36
C GLN A 51 10.90 10.42 -8.28
N TRP A 52 10.33 9.24 -8.49
CA TRP A 52 8.88 8.98 -8.37
C TRP A 52 8.47 8.29 -7.07
N ILE A 53 9.36 8.27 -6.06
CA ILE A 53 9.11 7.67 -4.76
C ILE A 53 8.91 8.79 -3.72
N PRO A 54 7.66 9.15 -3.39
CA PRO A 54 7.38 10.26 -2.47
C PRO A 54 8.01 10.05 -1.09
N ASP A 55 8.45 11.12 -0.45
CA ASP A 55 9.00 11.07 0.91
C ASP A 55 8.01 10.47 1.93
N ASP A 56 6.73 10.74 1.71
CA ASP A 56 5.60 10.42 2.58
C ASP A 56 4.85 9.12 2.20
N ALA A 57 5.34 8.38 1.19
CA ALA A 57 4.73 7.14 0.74
C ALA A 57 4.62 6.11 1.88
N ALA A 58 3.41 5.59 2.10
CA ALA A 58 3.07 4.64 3.15
C ALA A 58 3.62 3.24 2.91
N VAL A 59 3.60 2.81 1.65
CA VAL A 59 4.21 1.55 1.22
C VAL A 59 4.98 1.80 -0.05
N VAL A 60 6.18 1.24 -0.13
CA VAL A 60 6.97 1.18 -1.36
C VAL A 60 7.32 -0.28 -1.61
N ARG A 61 6.93 -0.83 -2.75
CA ARG A 61 7.30 -2.17 -3.19
C ARG A 61 8.14 -2.05 -4.45
N CYS A 62 9.35 -2.57 -4.46
CA CYS A 62 10.20 -2.55 -5.65
C CYS A 62 10.69 -3.95 -5.99
N THR A 63 10.77 -4.25 -7.28
CA THR A 63 11.38 -5.46 -7.82
C THR A 63 12.08 -5.14 -9.13
N VAL A 64 12.63 -6.13 -9.82
CA VAL A 64 13.04 -6.01 -11.22
C VAL A 64 12.09 -6.77 -12.15
N SER A 65 11.83 -6.21 -13.34
CA SER A 65 11.07 -6.87 -14.42
C SER A 65 11.91 -7.95 -15.10
N GLY A 66 11.37 -9.13 -15.37
CA GLY A 66 12.10 -10.17 -16.11
C GLY A 66 11.45 -11.57 -16.09
N PRO A 67 11.51 -12.33 -17.20
CA PRO A 67 10.82 -13.62 -17.33
C PRO A 67 11.48 -14.78 -16.55
N ASN A 68 12.72 -14.61 -16.09
CA ASN A 68 13.51 -15.65 -15.42
C ASN A 68 13.57 -15.49 -13.90
N LEU A 69 12.84 -14.53 -13.33
CA LEU A 69 12.88 -14.21 -11.91
C LEU A 69 11.58 -14.66 -11.26
N GLN A 70 11.69 -15.60 -10.33
CA GLN A 70 10.59 -16.01 -9.47
C GLN A 70 10.67 -15.24 -8.16
N LEU A 71 9.56 -14.63 -7.76
CA LEU A 71 9.43 -14.08 -6.42
C LEU A 71 9.42 -15.23 -5.40
N PRO A 72 10.18 -15.13 -4.30
CA PRO A 72 10.08 -16.09 -3.20
C PRO A 72 8.66 -16.07 -2.62
N HIS A 73 8.06 -17.24 -2.40
CA HIS A 73 6.74 -17.36 -1.76
C HIS A 73 6.66 -16.67 -0.39
N LEU A 74 7.81 -16.51 0.29
CA LEU A 74 7.97 -15.67 1.48
C LEU A 74 7.28 -14.28 1.33
N VAL A 75 7.37 -13.65 0.16
CA VAL A 75 6.80 -12.32 -0.11
C VAL A 75 5.27 -12.29 0.02
N ASP A 76 4.59 -13.40 -0.30
CA ASP A 76 3.13 -13.53 -0.19
C ASP A 76 2.64 -13.60 1.26
N GLU A 77 3.53 -13.97 2.18
CA GLU A 77 3.23 -14.16 3.60
C GLU A 77 3.54 -12.91 4.45
N LEU A 78 4.17 -11.88 3.86
CA LEU A 78 4.51 -10.63 4.53
C LEU A 78 3.27 -9.75 4.76
N ALA A 79 2.87 -9.62 6.03
CA ALA A 79 1.78 -8.77 6.50
C ALA A 79 1.99 -7.26 6.19
N THR A 80 1.70 -6.87 4.95
CA THR A 80 1.98 -5.55 4.37
C THR A 80 0.92 -5.23 3.30
N PRO A 81 0.41 -3.98 3.20
CA PRO A 81 -0.56 -3.63 2.17
C PRO A 81 -0.07 -3.94 0.75
N LEU A 82 -0.96 -4.50 -0.07
CA LEU A 82 -0.68 -4.91 -1.45
C LEU A 82 -1.20 -3.85 -2.43
N PRO A 83 -0.55 -3.68 -3.61
CA PRO A 83 -1.14 -2.87 -4.67
C PRO A 83 -2.47 -3.48 -5.14
N PRO A 84 -3.43 -2.68 -5.62
CA PRO A 84 -4.75 -3.16 -6.02
C PRO A 84 -4.71 -4.21 -7.14
N THR A 85 -5.55 -5.24 -6.98
CA THR A 85 -5.61 -6.42 -7.86
C THR A 85 -5.83 -6.07 -9.33
N GLY A 86 -5.37 -6.94 -10.22
CA GLY A 86 -5.57 -6.78 -11.66
C GLY A 86 -4.32 -6.32 -12.41
N LEU A 87 -4.44 -5.24 -13.19
CA LEU A 87 -3.37 -4.78 -14.09
C LEU A 87 -2.16 -4.18 -13.35
N LEU A 88 -2.32 -3.67 -12.12
CA LEU A 88 -1.19 -3.31 -11.25
C LEU A 88 -0.69 -4.49 -10.44
N ALA A 89 -1.58 -5.34 -9.94
CA ALA A 89 -1.23 -6.44 -9.04
C ALA A 89 -1.58 -7.83 -9.56
N ARG A 90 -0.94 -8.20 -10.67
CA ARG A 90 -0.20 -9.47 -10.71
C ARG A 90 1.03 -9.39 -9.77
N LYS A 91 0.79 -9.03 -8.50
CA LYS A 91 1.70 -9.02 -7.33
C LYS A 91 3.12 -8.45 -7.50
N MET A 92 3.36 -7.47 -8.38
CA MET A 92 4.73 -7.05 -8.73
C MET A 92 5.58 -8.24 -9.22
N ASP A 93 4.97 -9.24 -9.85
CA ASP A 93 5.62 -10.41 -10.43
C ASP A 93 6.53 -9.97 -11.60
N PRO A 94 7.84 -10.25 -11.56
CA PRO A 94 8.78 -9.92 -12.63
C PRO A 94 8.32 -10.35 -14.03
N ILE A 95 7.63 -11.50 -14.14
CA ILE A 95 7.13 -12.02 -15.40
C ILE A 95 5.96 -11.16 -15.90
N ALA A 96 5.01 -10.83 -15.01
CA ALA A 96 3.87 -9.98 -15.36
C ALA A 96 4.30 -8.55 -15.71
N LEU A 97 5.35 -8.03 -15.06
CA LEU A 97 5.94 -6.73 -15.40
C LEU A 97 6.57 -6.74 -16.81
N ASP A 98 7.24 -7.82 -17.22
CA ASP A 98 7.71 -8.00 -18.61
C ASP A 98 6.54 -8.19 -19.61
N GLU A 99 5.44 -8.84 -19.20
CA GLU A 99 4.24 -8.92 -20.03
C GLU A 99 3.63 -7.53 -20.30
N LEU A 100 3.50 -6.70 -19.26
CA LEU A 100 2.97 -5.33 -19.32
C LEU A 100 3.83 -4.40 -20.18
N GLY A 101 5.16 -4.53 -20.12
CA GLY A 101 6.09 -3.81 -21.00
C GLY A 101 7.32 -3.20 -20.34
N TYR A 102 7.51 -3.36 -19.03
CA TYR A 102 8.67 -2.82 -18.33
C TYR A 102 9.99 -3.46 -18.82
N GLU A 103 10.99 -2.63 -19.13
CA GLU A 103 12.32 -3.05 -19.63
C GLU A 103 12.92 -4.11 -18.71
N ARG A 104 13.46 -5.18 -19.30
CA ARG A 104 14.01 -6.32 -18.55
C ARG A 104 15.21 -5.93 -17.70
N ASP A 105 15.32 -6.59 -16.55
CA ASP A 105 16.34 -6.37 -15.52
C ASP A 105 16.41 -4.91 -15.01
N ARG A 106 15.31 -4.15 -15.17
CA ARG A 106 15.11 -2.81 -14.61
C ARG A 106 14.16 -2.83 -13.43
N ILE A 107 14.43 -1.90 -12.52
CA ILE A 107 13.64 -1.70 -11.32
C ILE A 107 12.26 -1.17 -11.72
N VAL A 108 11.22 -1.78 -11.14
CA VAL A 108 9.86 -1.26 -11.12
C VAL A 108 9.46 -1.09 -9.67
N CYS A 109 8.92 0.07 -9.32
CA CYS A 109 8.46 0.39 -7.97
C CYS A 109 6.99 0.78 -7.98
N ALA A 110 6.19 0.15 -7.11
CA ALA A 110 4.83 0.57 -6.76
C ALA A 110 4.84 1.29 -5.41
N THR A 111 4.31 2.51 -5.37
CA THR A 111 4.22 3.35 -4.17
C THR A 111 2.76 3.62 -3.82
N MET A 112 2.40 3.47 -2.55
CA MET A 112 1.11 3.94 -2.02
C MET A 112 1.30 5.35 -1.49
N GLN A 113 0.80 6.32 -2.24
CA GLN A 113 0.73 7.72 -1.84
C GLN A 113 -0.43 7.89 -0.86
N THR A 114 -0.29 8.86 0.05
CA THR A 114 -1.29 9.13 1.09
C THR A 114 -1.85 10.52 0.93
N PRO A 115 -3.14 10.75 1.20
CA PRO A 115 -3.65 12.11 1.34
C PRO A 115 -2.94 12.82 2.50
N SER A 116 -2.72 14.12 2.36
CA SER A 116 -2.15 14.93 3.43
C SER A 116 -3.11 15.07 4.61
N ALA A 117 -2.60 15.47 5.79
CA ALA A 117 -3.46 15.76 6.93
C ALA A 117 -4.49 16.87 6.63
N GLU A 118 -4.09 17.89 5.85
CA GLU A 118 -4.96 18.99 5.44
C GLU A 118 -6.04 18.55 4.44
N GLU A 119 -5.72 17.60 3.53
CA GLU A 119 -6.73 16.99 2.65
C GLU A 119 -7.73 16.15 3.45
N LEU A 120 -7.27 15.40 4.45
CA LEU A 120 -8.14 14.57 5.28
C LEU A 120 -9.12 15.42 6.10
N GLU A 121 -8.66 16.51 6.72
CA GLU A 121 -9.56 17.38 7.49
C GLU A 121 -10.56 18.14 6.59
N ARG A 122 -10.13 18.62 5.41
CA ARG A 122 -11.06 19.22 4.41
C ARG A 122 -12.10 18.21 3.91
N ALA A 123 -11.70 16.97 3.62
CA ALA A 123 -12.60 15.91 3.21
C ALA A 123 -13.58 15.51 4.34
N SER A 124 -13.11 15.44 5.58
CA SER A 124 -13.95 15.13 6.75
C SER A 124 -15.08 16.15 6.92
N ALA A 125 -14.75 17.45 6.92
CA ALA A 125 -15.74 18.52 7.03
C ALA A 125 -16.72 18.51 5.83
N ALA A 126 -16.21 18.33 4.62
CA ALA A 126 -17.04 18.33 3.42
C ALA A 126 -18.06 17.16 3.39
N ILE A 127 -17.65 15.97 3.83
CA ILE A 127 -18.52 14.78 3.94
C ILE A 127 -19.56 14.94 5.05
N GLU A 128 -19.23 15.58 6.18
CA GLU A 128 -20.18 15.89 7.25
C GLU A 128 -21.27 16.87 6.75
N GLU A 129 -20.87 17.97 6.14
CA GLU A 129 -21.79 18.94 5.53
C GLU A 129 -22.69 18.30 4.45
N LEU A 130 -22.14 17.44 3.58
CA LEU A 130 -22.91 16.71 2.58
C LEU A 130 -23.94 15.76 3.24
N SER A 131 -23.58 15.13 4.37
CA SER A 131 -24.48 14.26 5.14
C SER A 131 -25.67 15.04 5.73
N GLU A 132 -25.42 16.18 6.36
CA GLU A 132 -26.48 17.05 6.90
C GLU A 132 -27.37 17.65 5.80
N LEU A 133 -26.79 18.04 4.67
CA LEU A 133 -27.55 18.53 3.52
C LEU A 133 -28.48 17.45 2.95
N ARG A 134 -27.98 16.21 2.80
CA ARG A 134 -28.81 15.06 2.38
C ARG A 134 -29.93 14.76 3.38
N LYS A 135 -29.70 14.92 4.70
CA LYS A 135 -30.77 14.79 5.71
C LYS A 135 -31.84 15.87 5.56
N THR A 136 -31.44 17.10 5.24
CA THR A 136 -32.33 18.26 5.09
C THR A 136 -33.19 18.19 3.82
N ILE A 137 -32.65 17.69 2.71
CA ILE A 137 -33.36 17.59 1.42
C ILE A 137 -34.31 16.38 1.37
N LYS A 138 -34.00 15.30 2.10
CA LYS A 138 -34.75 14.04 2.06
C LYS A 138 -36.26 14.16 2.36
N PRO A 139 -36.74 14.98 3.32
CA PRO A 139 -38.18 15.24 3.51
C PRO A 139 -38.83 15.86 2.27
N THR A 140 -38.21 16.90 1.68
CA THR A 140 -38.74 17.59 0.49
C THR A 140 -38.91 16.62 -0.68
N VAL A 141 -37.88 15.83 -0.98
CA VAL A 141 -37.93 14.81 -2.04
C VAL A 141 -38.95 13.70 -1.74
N ARG A 142 -39.21 13.39 -0.47
CA ARG A 142 -40.24 12.41 -0.06
C ARG A 142 -41.65 12.95 -0.26
N ASN A 143 -41.86 14.27 -0.13
CA ASN A 143 -43.18 14.90 -0.28
C ASN A 143 -43.70 14.87 -1.73
N LEU A 144 -42.80 14.74 -2.72
CA LEU A 144 -43.13 14.49 -4.14
C LEU A 144 -43.78 13.10 -4.41
N GLY A 145 -43.97 12.29 -3.36
CA GLY A 145 -44.81 11.09 -3.40
C GLY A 145 -44.25 9.97 -4.27
N ARG A 146 -45.14 9.33 -5.05
CA ARG A 146 -44.83 8.17 -5.89
C ARG A 146 -44.08 8.55 -7.18
N CYS A 147 -44.40 9.70 -7.77
CA CYS A 147 -43.90 10.14 -9.07
C CYS A 147 -42.48 10.74 -9.03
N ARG A 148 -41.88 10.88 -7.85
CA ARG A 148 -40.55 11.50 -7.65
C ARG A 148 -39.44 10.95 -8.56
N CYS A 149 -39.47 9.67 -8.94
CA CYS A 149 -38.45 9.09 -9.80
C CYS A 149 -38.65 9.47 -11.28
N THR A 150 -39.89 9.72 -11.72
CA THR A 150 -40.18 10.28 -13.05
C THR A 150 -39.81 11.76 -13.12
N TYR A 151 -40.09 12.53 -12.05
CA TYR A 151 -39.63 13.92 -11.96
C TYR A 151 -38.10 14.01 -11.97
N ALA A 152 -37.41 13.07 -11.31
CA ALA A 152 -35.95 12.98 -11.33
C ALA A 152 -35.38 12.54 -12.68
N GLU A 153 -36.11 11.74 -13.46
CA GLU A 153 -35.72 11.38 -14.84
C GLU A 153 -35.73 12.60 -15.76
N ALA A 154 -36.75 13.45 -15.64
CA ALA A 154 -36.91 14.67 -16.45
C ALA A 154 -35.77 15.70 -16.28
N ILE A 155 -34.98 15.62 -15.20
CA ILE A 155 -33.86 16.55 -14.90
C ILE A 155 -32.50 15.85 -14.71
N ASP A 156 -32.38 14.59 -15.15
CA ASP A 156 -31.18 13.74 -14.95
C ASP A 156 -30.66 13.73 -13.50
N ALA A 157 -31.57 13.42 -12.57
CA ALA A 157 -31.33 13.38 -11.13
C ALA A 157 -31.66 12.02 -10.49
N LYS A 158 -31.99 10.97 -11.26
CA LYS A 158 -32.33 9.63 -10.71
C LYS A 158 -31.23 9.08 -9.79
N GLY A 159 -29.96 9.37 -10.08
CA GLY A 159 -28.80 9.01 -9.26
C GLY A 159 -28.67 9.76 -7.93
N LEU A 160 -29.25 10.97 -7.83
CA LEU A 160 -29.23 11.78 -6.60
C LEU A 160 -30.31 11.36 -5.60
N ILE A 161 -31.33 10.63 -6.03
CA ILE A 161 -32.47 10.22 -5.20
C ILE A 161 -32.38 8.72 -4.90
N SER A 162 -32.19 8.39 -3.62
CA SER A 162 -32.04 7.00 -3.17
C SER A 162 -33.21 6.12 -3.62
N GLY A 163 -32.88 5.02 -4.31
CA GLY A 163 -33.82 4.07 -4.89
C GLY A 163 -34.39 4.44 -6.27
N CYS A 164 -34.20 5.65 -6.80
CA CYS A 164 -34.75 6.02 -8.11
C CYS A 164 -33.91 5.54 -9.30
N ARG A 165 -32.61 5.25 -9.13
CA ARG A 165 -31.71 4.76 -10.19
C ARG A 165 -32.32 3.60 -10.99
N ASP A 166 -32.58 2.49 -10.30
CA ASP A 166 -32.99 1.22 -10.90
C ASP A 166 -34.52 1.02 -10.89
N THR A 167 -35.27 2.01 -10.39
CA THR A 167 -36.74 2.01 -10.46
C THR A 167 -37.17 2.46 -11.87
N PRO A 168 -37.93 1.62 -12.62
CA PRO A 168 -38.59 2.06 -13.84
C PRO A 168 -39.50 3.25 -13.54
N THR A 169 -39.59 4.20 -14.46
CA THR A 169 -40.53 5.31 -14.32
C THR A 169 -41.96 4.81 -14.52
N ASP A 170 -42.87 5.33 -13.70
CA ASP A 170 -44.27 4.92 -13.69
C ASP A 170 -45.00 5.63 -14.83
N GLU A 171 -45.53 4.88 -15.80
CA GLU A 171 -46.28 5.41 -16.95
C GLU A 171 -47.53 6.21 -16.53
N SER A 172 -48.02 6.05 -15.29
CA SER A 172 -49.13 6.84 -14.73
C SER A 172 -48.71 8.16 -14.08
N CYS A 173 -47.43 8.53 -14.16
CA CYS A 173 -46.87 9.77 -13.65
C CYS A 173 -46.37 10.66 -14.80
N GLU A 174 -47.13 11.69 -15.16
CA GLU A 174 -46.63 12.73 -16.08
C GLU A 174 -45.76 13.75 -15.31
N PRO A 175 -44.66 14.27 -15.91
CA PRO A 175 -43.79 15.23 -15.25
C PRO A 175 -44.44 16.62 -15.14
N GLU A 176 -45.14 16.86 -14.03
CA GLU A 176 -45.73 18.14 -13.66
C GLU A 176 -44.64 19.23 -13.49
N ALA A 177 -44.73 20.32 -14.27
CA ALA A 177 -43.68 21.35 -14.33
C ALA A 177 -43.34 21.95 -12.95
N GLU A 178 -44.35 22.26 -12.12
CA GLU A 178 -44.18 22.79 -10.76
C GLU A 178 -43.43 21.80 -9.85
N GLN A 179 -43.71 20.50 -9.96
CA GLN A 179 -43.05 19.46 -9.15
C GLN A 179 -41.61 19.19 -9.63
N VAL A 180 -41.37 19.32 -10.94
CA VAL A 180 -40.03 19.23 -11.53
C VAL A 180 -39.17 20.43 -11.12
N GLU A 181 -39.72 21.64 -11.17
CA GLU A 181 -39.05 22.87 -10.73
C GLU A 181 -38.75 22.84 -9.23
N ALA A 182 -39.72 22.46 -8.39
CA ALA A 182 -39.52 22.30 -6.95
C ALA A 182 -38.47 21.22 -6.60
N LEU A 183 -38.41 20.12 -7.37
CA LEU A 183 -37.36 19.11 -7.21
C LEU A 183 -35.99 19.66 -7.63
N GLN A 184 -35.92 20.41 -8.73
CA GLN A 184 -34.67 21.02 -9.20
C GLN A 184 -34.13 22.04 -8.19
N GLU A 185 -34.99 22.91 -7.64
CA GLU A 185 -34.63 23.86 -6.58
C GLU A 185 -34.15 23.12 -5.31
N ALA A 186 -34.89 22.10 -4.87
CA ALA A 186 -34.52 21.30 -3.70
C ALA A 186 -33.18 20.54 -3.86
N LEU A 187 -32.82 20.14 -5.09
CA LEU A 187 -31.56 19.45 -5.40
C LEU A 187 -30.41 20.39 -5.76
N ALA A 188 -30.66 21.66 -6.06
CA ALA A 188 -29.60 22.60 -6.46
C ALA A 188 -28.49 22.76 -5.39
N PRO A 189 -28.79 22.89 -4.08
CA PRO A 189 -27.76 22.89 -3.04
C PRO A 189 -26.93 21.59 -3.01
N LEU A 190 -27.57 20.44 -3.24
CA LEU A 190 -26.88 19.14 -3.25
C LEU A 190 -25.91 19.04 -4.43
N ARG A 191 -26.31 19.50 -5.62
CA ARG A 191 -25.45 19.54 -6.82
C ARG A 191 -24.21 20.41 -6.57
N ALA A 192 -24.41 21.65 -6.11
CA ALA A 192 -23.30 22.56 -5.77
C ALA A 192 -22.39 22.01 -4.65
N LYS A 193 -22.93 21.28 -3.68
CA LYS A 193 -22.12 20.64 -2.64
C LYS A 193 -21.33 19.44 -3.15
N LEU A 194 -21.89 18.62 -4.04
CA LEU A 194 -21.17 17.50 -4.67
C LEU A 194 -19.99 18.00 -5.51
N GLU A 195 -20.14 19.11 -6.23
CA GLU A 195 -19.06 19.74 -7.00
C GLU A 195 -17.87 20.20 -6.15
N THR A 196 -18.06 20.40 -4.84
CA THR A 196 -17.05 20.89 -3.90
C THR A 196 -16.67 19.89 -2.80
N THR A 197 -17.27 18.70 -2.77
CA THR A 197 -17.01 17.70 -1.72
C THR A 197 -15.83 16.83 -2.07
N GLU A 198 -14.70 17.05 -1.42
CA GLU A 198 -13.55 16.16 -1.51
C GLU A 198 -13.81 14.84 -0.78
N VAL A 199 -13.43 13.72 -1.41
CA VAL A 199 -13.45 12.39 -0.82
C VAL A 199 -12.00 11.90 -0.65
N PRO A 200 -11.65 11.19 0.44
CA PRO A 200 -10.36 10.56 0.57
C PRO A 200 -10.18 9.47 -0.50
N ARG A 201 -8.98 9.42 -1.09
CA ARG A 201 -8.57 8.43 -2.08
C ARG A 201 -7.23 7.82 -1.68
N ILE A 202 -7.04 6.56 -2.03
CA ILE A 202 -5.76 5.87 -1.98
C ILE A 202 -5.22 5.87 -3.41
N HIS A 203 -4.00 6.37 -3.58
CA HIS A 203 -3.33 6.44 -4.88
C HIS A 203 -2.13 5.50 -4.87
N TRP A 204 -2.17 4.48 -5.72
CA TRP A 204 -1.03 3.61 -5.99
C TRP A 204 -0.41 4.02 -7.32
N ARG A 205 0.91 4.26 -7.33
CA ARG A 205 1.67 4.60 -8.52
C ARG A 205 2.71 3.53 -8.79
N MET A 206 2.71 2.90 -9.95
CA MET A 206 3.75 1.96 -10.38
C MET A 206 4.59 2.57 -11.51
N VAL A 207 5.90 2.73 -11.28
CA VAL A 207 6.85 3.35 -12.21
C VAL A 207 8.01 2.42 -12.50
N GLY A 208 8.42 2.38 -13.77
CA GLY A 208 9.62 1.73 -14.24
C GLY A 208 9.94 2.14 -15.69
N ARG A 209 11.14 1.82 -16.16
CA ARG A 209 11.49 2.08 -17.57
C ARG A 209 10.78 1.07 -18.50
N SER A 210 10.46 1.52 -19.71
CA SER A 210 9.89 0.70 -20.79
C SER A 210 10.72 0.86 -22.05
N ASP A 211 11.01 -0.27 -22.68
CA ASP A 211 11.62 -0.40 -24.00
C ASP A 211 10.55 -0.69 -25.10
N ARG A 212 9.28 -0.76 -24.71
CA ARG A 212 8.15 -1.24 -25.54
C ARG A 212 6.94 -0.31 -25.40
N LEU A 213 7.13 0.95 -25.76
CA LEU A 213 6.07 1.96 -25.82
C LEU A 213 4.93 1.52 -26.76
N GLY A 214 3.69 1.89 -26.43
CA GLY A 214 2.45 1.49 -27.10
C GLY A 214 1.97 0.07 -26.79
N ARG A 215 2.78 -0.77 -26.13
CA ARG A 215 2.47 -2.20 -25.89
C ARG A 215 1.20 -2.42 -25.07
N PHE A 216 0.94 -1.56 -24.07
CA PHE A 216 -0.26 -1.66 -23.25
C PHE A 216 -1.53 -1.46 -24.10
N ALA A 217 -1.60 -0.36 -24.84
CA ALA A 217 -2.74 -0.03 -25.69
C ALA A 217 -2.96 -1.08 -26.80
N ALA A 218 -1.88 -1.64 -27.35
CA ALA A 218 -1.92 -2.69 -28.38
C ALA A 218 -2.38 -4.07 -27.85
N ARG A 219 -2.22 -4.36 -26.55
CA ARG A 219 -2.61 -5.65 -25.93
C ARG A 219 -3.80 -5.55 -24.97
N ARG A 220 -4.49 -4.40 -24.93
CA ARG A 220 -5.56 -4.12 -23.95
C ARG A 220 -6.60 -5.24 -23.85
N ASP A 221 -7.06 -5.79 -24.98
CA ASP A 221 -8.13 -6.80 -24.99
C ASP A 221 -7.67 -8.13 -24.35
N GLU A 222 -6.40 -8.50 -24.56
CA GLU A 222 -5.77 -9.66 -23.91
C GLU A 222 -5.54 -9.42 -22.41
N LEU A 223 -5.16 -8.20 -22.03
CA LEU A 223 -4.96 -7.81 -20.64
C LEU A 223 -6.29 -7.79 -19.85
N ILE A 224 -7.37 -7.29 -20.45
CA ILE A 224 -8.73 -7.31 -19.87
C ILE A 224 -9.25 -8.73 -19.71
N ALA A 225 -9.11 -9.59 -20.73
CA ALA A 225 -9.60 -10.97 -20.67
C ALA A 225 -8.94 -11.80 -19.55
N ARG A 226 -7.78 -11.36 -19.05
CA ARG A 226 -7.04 -11.94 -17.92
C ARG A 226 -7.40 -11.30 -16.56
N HIS A 227 -8.28 -10.29 -16.51
CA HIS A 227 -8.66 -9.54 -15.31
C HIS A 227 -10.03 -9.99 -14.77
N PRO A 228 -10.10 -10.61 -13.57
CA PRO A 228 -11.36 -10.88 -12.90
C PRO A 228 -11.86 -9.60 -12.20
N GLY A 229 -13.01 -9.06 -12.61
CA GLY A 229 -13.62 -7.89 -11.95
C GLY A 229 -14.61 -7.07 -12.77
N GLY A 230 -14.63 -7.24 -14.10
CA GLY A 230 -15.41 -6.36 -14.99
C GLY A 230 -14.71 -5.01 -15.11
N SER A 231 -13.71 -4.96 -16.01
CA SER A 231 -12.90 -3.78 -16.27
C SER A 231 -13.08 -3.32 -17.71
N GLU A 232 -13.13 -2.01 -17.92
CA GLU A 232 -13.29 -1.38 -19.23
C GLU A 232 -12.08 -0.49 -19.53
N VAL A 233 -11.45 -0.68 -20.68
CA VAL A 233 -10.30 0.13 -21.12
C VAL A 233 -10.75 1.13 -22.17
N TYR A 234 -10.46 2.38 -21.90
CA TYR A 234 -10.62 3.51 -22.79
C TYR A 234 -9.25 3.95 -23.31
N VAL A 235 -9.19 4.37 -24.57
CA VAL A 235 -7.98 4.87 -25.22
C VAL A 235 -8.29 6.18 -25.96
N PRO A 236 -7.30 7.08 -26.14
CA PRO A 236 -7.53 8.35 -26.82
C PRO A 236 -8.14 8.18 -28.21
N GLY A 237 -9.07 9.07 -28.56
CA GLY A 237 -9.76 9.07 -29.86
C GLY A 237 -10.99 8.15 -29.96
N ASN A 238 -11.23 7.25 -29.00
CA ASN A 238 -12.46 6.45 -28.97
C ASN A 238 -13.62 7.21 -28.30
N PRO A 239 -14.86 7.08 -28.78
CA PRO A 239 -16.02 7.68 -28.12
C PRO A 239 -16.30 7.01 -26.76
N LEU A 240 -16.62 7.82 -25.75
CA LEU A 240 -17.01 7.34 -24.42
C LEU A 240 -18.54 7.14 -24.34
N PRO A 241 -19.03 6.12 -23.62
CA PRO A 241 -20.45 5.98 -23.34
C PRO A 241 -20.95 7.13 -22.44
N PRO A 242 -22.15 7.69 -22.66
CA PRO A 242 -22.71 8.75 -21.83
C PRO A 242 -23.14 8.19 -20.47
N ARG A 243 -22.31 8.38 -19.43
CA ARG A 243 -22.54 7.94 -18.05
C ARG A 243 -21.77 8.79 -17.04
N TYR A 244 -22.13 8.73 -15.75
CA TYR A 244 -21.34 9.35 -14.68
C TYR A 244 -19.90 8.80 -14.64
N GLY A 245 -18.92 9.65 -14.34
CA GLY A 245 -17.49 9.32 -14.41
C GLY A 245 -16.88 9.48 -15.82
N ALA A 246 -17.71 9.71 -16.86
CA ALA A 246 -17.20 9.89 -18.21
C ALA A 246 -16.45 11.22 -18.41
N LYS A 247 -16.72 12.26 -17.59
CA LYS A 247 -15.98 13.53 -17.68
C LYS A 247 -14.55 13.36 -17.15
N LEU A 248 -14.39 12.66 -16.03
CA LEU A 248 -13.10 12.30 -15.49
C LEU A 248 -12.31 11.43 -16.47
N ILE A 249 -12.92 10.38 -17.03
CA ILE A 249 -12.26 9.52 -18.03
C ILE A 249 -11.84 10.34 -19.26
N ALA A 250 -12.71 11.23 -19.77
CA ALA A 250 -12.38 12.12 -20.88
C ALA A 250 -11.22 13.06 -20.56
N ALA A 251 -11.22 13.67 -19.37
CA ALA A 251 -10.15 14.57 -18.94
C ALA A 251 -8.83 13.81 -18.80
N MET A 252 -8.82 12.64 -18.14
CA MET A 252 -7.61 11.82 -18.02
C MET A 252 -7.09 11.36 -19.39
N LEU A 253 -7.95 11.01 -20.35
CA LEU A 253 -7.55 10.68 -21.72
C LEU A 253 -7.04 11.89 -22.53
N SER A 254 -7.28 13.11 -22.06
CA SER A 254 -6.78 14.35 -22.68
C SER A 254 -5.43 14.83 -22.12
N GLU A 255 -4.94 14.22 -21.05
CA GLU A 255 -3.64 14.56 -20.47
C GLU A 255 -2.48 14.07 -21.35
N ASP A 256 -1.41 14.85 -21.38
CA ASP A 256 -0.18 14.47 -22.07
C ASP A 256 0.34 13.11 -21.59
N HIS A 257 0.85 12.32 -22.53
CA HIS A 257 1.41 10.98 -22.32
C HIS A 257 0.41 9.89 -21.89
N VAL A 258 -0.89 10.17 -21.69
CA VAL A 258 -1.87 9.11 -21.38
C VAL A 258 -2.15 8.26 -22.63
N VAL A 259 -1.92 6.94 -22.50
CA VAL A 259 -2.17 5.96 -23.58
C VAL A 259 -3.42 5.13 -23.35
N ALA A 260 -3.88 5.03 -22.09
CA ALA A 260 -5.13 4.37 -21.72
C ALA A 260 -5.64 4.83 -20.35
N VAL A 261 -6.95 4.73 -20.15
CA VAL A 261 -7.61 4.85 -18.85
C VAL A 261 -8.50 3.62 -18.65
N VAL A 262 -8.39 2.96 -17.50
CA VAL A 262 -9.10 1.73 -17.18
C VAL A 262 -10.02 1.97 -16.00
N SER A 263 -11.31 1.74 -16.19
CA SER A 263 -12.26 1.63 -15.09
C SER A 263 -12.21 0.19 -14.58
N GLN A 264 -11.80 0.01 -13.32
CA GLN A 264 -11.64 -1.30 -12.68
C GLN A 264 -12.79 -1.60 -11.71
N ASP A 265 -13.07 -2.89 -11.54
CA ASP A 265 -13.99 -3.44 -10.55
C ASP A 265 -15.36 -2.75 -10.56
N SER A 266 -15.95 -2.64 -11.76
CA SER A 266 -17.22 -1.94 -12.03
C SER A 266 -17.25 -0.45 -11.63
N GLY A 267 -16.10 0.22 -11.64
CA GLY A 267 -15.95 1.65 -11.34
C GLY A 267 -15.49 1.98 -9.93
N GLN A 268 -14.96 1.01 -9.17
CA GLN A 268 -14.40 1.23 -7.82
C GLN A 268 -12.95 1.71 -7.84
N GLY A 269 -12.26 1.53 -8.98
CA GLY A 269 -10.91 2.05 -9.21
C GLY A 269 -10.75 2.64 -10.61
N LEU A 270 -9.86 3.61 -10.72
CA LEU A 270 -9.46 4.26 -11.97
C LEU A 270 -7.95 4.10 -12.15
N LEU A 271 -7.52 3.37 -13.17
CA LEU A 271 -6.12 3.24 -13.56
C LEU A 271 -5.81 4.09 -14.80
N VAL A 272 -4.95 5.09 -14.65
CA VAL A 272 -4.42 5.91 -15.75
C VAL A 272 -3.05 5.37 -16.14
N VAL A 273 -2.87 5.06 -17.43
CA VAL A 273 -1.63 4.47 -17.98
C VAL A 273 -0.92 5.49 -18.85
N ARG A 274 0.33 5.81 -18.52
CA ARG A 274 1.13 6.88 -19.12
C ARG A 274 2.48 6.41 -19.62
N GLU A 275 2.92 6.97 -20.75
CA GLU A 275 4.20 6.71 -21.39
C GLU A 275 5.02 8.00 -21.52
N ILE A 276 5.78 8.32 -20.46
CA ILE A 276 6.52 9.57 -20.29
C ILE A 276 7.97 9.36 -20.74
N GLY A 277 8.25 9.61 -22.01
CA GLY A 277 9.58 9.41 -22.60
C GLY A 277 9.95 7.93 -22.65
N SER A 278 10.74 7.45 -21.70
CA SER A 278 11.06 6.00 -21.54
C SER A 278 10.49 5.40 -20.25
N LEU A 279 9.59 6.10 -19.55
CA LEU A 279 8.93 5.61 -18.35
C LEU A 279 7.51 5.12 -18.67
N LEU A 280 7.17 3.94 -18.17
CA LEU A 280 5.79 3.47 -18.08
C LEU A 280 5.30 3.76 -16.65
N VAL A 281 4.23 4.53 -16.53
CA VAL A 281 3.64 4.95 -15.25
C VAL A 281 2.19 4.52 -15.21
N LEU A 282 1.83 3.75 -14.18
CA LEU A 282 0.48 3.26 -13.92
C LEU A 282 -0.02 3.89 -12.62
N ASP A 283 -0.95 4.84 -12.72
CA ASP A 283 -1.55 5.55 -11.59
C ASP A 283 -2.95 5.00 -11.31
N HIS A 284 -3.11 4.32 -10.19
CA HIS A 284 -4.38 3.77 -9.73
C HIS A 284 -4.96 4.56 -8.58
N PHE A 285 -6.14 5.14 -8.79
CA PHE A 285 -6.94 5.81 -7.79
C PHE A 285 -8.08 4.90 -7.37
N SER A 286 -8.26 4.71 -6.06
CA SER A 286 -9.41 3.99 -5.51
C SER A 286 -9.78 4.56 -4.15
N HIS A 287 -10.99 4.29 -3.70
CA HIS A 287 -11.40 4.63 -2.34
C HIS A 287 -11.02 3.49 -1.38
N PRO A 288 -10.83 3.78 -0.07
CA PRO A 288 -10.70 2.74 0.95
C PRO A 288 -11.91 1.78 0.92
N ASP A 289 -11.75 0.52 1.34
CA ASP A 289 -12.91 -0.37 1.51
C ASP A 289 -13.88 0.23 2.54
N TRP A 290 -15.17 0.21 2.20
CA TRP A 290 -16.25 0.71 3.05
C TRP A 290 -16.86 -0.41 3.92
N GLY A 291 -16.40 -1.67 3.76
CA GLY A 291 -16.68 -2.82 4.61
C GLY A 291 -17.77 -3.74 4.08
N GLY A 292 -17.81 -3.96 2.76
CA GLY A 292 -18.88 -4.66 2.04
C GLY A 292 -19.76 -3.73 1.22
N HIS A 293 -20.62 -4.29 0.36
CA HIS A 293 -21.30 -3.56 -0.72
C HIS A 293 -21.88 -2.21 -0.29
N ALA A 294 -21.32 -1.13 -0.84
CA ALA A 294 -22.05 0.13 -0.94
C ALA A 294 -23.28 -0.07 -1.82
N ARG A 295 -24.26 0.78 -1.61
CA ARG A 295 -25.44 0.81 -2.46
C ARG A 295 -25.10 1.44 -3.81
N ALA A 296 -25.83 1.06 -4.85
CA ALA A 296 -25.60 1.56 -6.20
C ALA A 296 -25.81 3.08 -6.37
N ASP A 297 -26.49 3.75 -5.42
CA ASP A 297 -26.60 5.21 -5.35
C ASP A 297 -25.37 5.88 -4.72
N GLU A 298 -24.70 5.22 -3.76
CA GLU A 298 -23.47 5.74 -3.13
C GLU A 298 -22.30 5.81 -4.12
N TYR A 299 -22.16 4.82 -5.01
CA TYR A 299 -21.18 4.85 -6.11
C TYR A 299 -21.50 5.92 -7.17
N ILE A 300 -22.77 6.26 -7.43
CA ILE A 300 -23.07 7.38 -8.35
C ILE A 300 -22.59 8.69 -7.74
N LEU A 301 -22.98 8.96 -6.49
CA LEU A 301 -22.55 10.19 -5.80
C LEU A 301 -21.02 10.30 -5.80
N LEU A 302 -20.30 9.18 -5.62
CA LEU A 302 -18.85 9.12 -5.76
C LEU A 302 -18.38 9.58 -7.15
N THR A 303 -18.82 8.92 -8.23
CA THR A 303 -18.41 9.27 -9.61
C THR A 303 -18.77 10.72 -10.00
N MET A 304 -19.85 11.28 -9.46
CA MET A 304 -20.22 12.69 -9.65
C MET A 304 -19.26 13.66 -8.95
N MET A 305 -18.78 13.31 -7.74
CA MET A 305 -17.76 14.08 -7.03
C MET A 305 -16.39 13.94 -7.71
N GLU A 306 -16.04 12.77 -8.24
CA GLU A 306 -14.79 12.58 -8.98
C GLU A 306 -14.79 13.37 -10.31
N ASP A 307 -15.90 13.38 -11.05
CA ASP A 307 -16.11 14.21 -12.26
C ASP A 307 -15.91 15.72 -11.99
N ALA A 308 -16.12 16.18 -10.76
CA ALA A 308 -15.85 17.57 -10.34
C ALA A 308 -14.41 17.80 -9.85
N GLN A 309 -13.68 16.74 -9.52
CA GLN A 309 -12.33 16.79 -8.93
C GLN A 309 -11.20 16.58 -9.94
N ILE A 310 -11.46 16.75 -11.25
CA ILE A 310 -10.49 16.53 -12.34
C ILE A 310 -9.10 17.14 -12.05
N GLU A 311 -9.03 18.38 -11.57
CA GLU A 311 -7.76 19.04 -11.23
C GLU A 311 -6.99 18.34 -10.10
N ARG A 312 -7.68 17.71 -9.14
CA ARG A 312 -7.02 16.87 -8.11
C ARG A 312 -6.43 15.61 -8.72
N TYR A 313 -7.04 15.03 -9.76
CA TYR A 313 -6.46 13.87 -10.45
C TYR A 313 -5.25 14.30 -11.29
N ARG A 314 -5.34 15.41 -12.03
CA ARG A 314 -4.21 16.05 -12.74
C ARG A 314 -3.01 16.27 -11.82
N ALA A 315 -3.20 17.00 -10.73
CA ALA A 315 -2.13 17.28 -9.76
C ALA A 315 -1.53 16.01 -9.12
N ALA A 316 -2.30 14.92 -9.01
CA ALA A 316 -1.77 13.65 -8.55
C ALA A 316 -1.03 12.86 -9.63
N LEU A 317 -1.26 13.12 -10.92
CA LEU A 317 -0.48 12.56 -12.02
C LEU A 317 0.93 13.18 -12.11
N ASP A 318 1.15 14.37 -11.57
CA ASP A 318 2.48 14.98 -11.57
C ASP A 318 3.54 14.15 -10.82
N ALA A 319 4.81 14.37 -11.15
CA ALA A 319 5.92 13.83 -10.36
C ALA A 319 5.89 14.41 -8.93
N PRO A 320 6.23 13.62 -7.90
CA PRO A 320 6.13 14.11 -6.53
C PRO A 320 7.09 15.28 -6.29
N THR A 321 6.62 16.27 -5.53
CA THR A 321 7.38 17.50 -5.23
C THR A 321 8.61 17.26 -4.37
N SER A 322 8.63 16.16 -3.61
CA SER A 322 9.80 15.67 -2.89
C SER A 322 9.86 14.13 -2.94
N ALA A 323 11.08 13.58 -2.96
CA ALA A 323 11.30 12.15 -3.19
C ALA A 323 12.51 11.62 -2.42
N ARG A 324 12.39 10.40 -1.88
CA ARG A 324 13.42 9.76 -1.05
C ARG A 324 14.22 8.73 -1.82
N ALA A 325 15.49 8.59 -1.43
CA ALA A 325 16.25 7.38 -1.73
C ALA A 325 15.68 6.19 -0.95
N LEU A 326 15.65 5.02 -1.59
CA LEU A 326 15.33 3.76 -0.95
C LEU A 326 16.43 3.35 0.04
N GLN A 327 16.03 2.68 1.11
CA GLN A 327 16.95 2.28 2.17
C GLN A 327 17.80 1.05 1.83
N LEU A 328 17.39 0.24 0.84
CA LEU A 328 18.13 -0.90 0.28
C LEU A 328 18.04 -0.85 -1.27
N GLU A 329 18.92 -1.55 -1.98
CA GLU A 329 18.98 -1.55 -3.45
C GLU A 329 18.03 -2.61 -4.05
N PRO A 330 16.96 -2.25 -4.79
CA PRO A 330 15.97 -3.21 -5.31
C PRO A 330 16.49 -4.27 -6.28
N ARG A 331 17.71 -4.10 -6.82
CA ARG A 331 18.36 -5.13 -7.65
C ARG A 331 18.74 -6.38 -6.85
N ASP A 332 18.98 -6.23 -5.55
CA ASP A 332 19.41 -7.34 -4.68
C ASP A 332 18.24 -8.25 -4.26
N GLY A 333 16.99 -7.83 -4.48
CA GLY A 333 15.81 -8.59 -4.08
C GLY A 333 14.51 -7.78 -4.09
N TYR A 334 13.39 -8.48 -3.96
CA TYR A 334 12.08 -7.88 -3.74
C TYR A 334 12.09 -7.05 -2.45
N LEU A 335 11.87 -5.75 -2.60
CA LEU A 335 11.97 -4.76 -1.54
C LEU A 335 10.60 -4.26 -1.12
N ILE A 336 10.37 -4.12 0.19
CA ILE A 336 9.17 -3.49 0.77
C ILE A 336 9.60 -2.47 1.83
N GLU A 337 9.28 -1.19 1.65
CA GLU A 337 9.28 -0.21 2.73
C GLU A 337 7.85 0.01 3.21
N VAL A 338 7.66 0.17 4.52
CA VAL A 338 6.38 0.48 5.16
C VAL A 338 6.59 1.60 6.18
N ASP A 339 5.87 2.71 6.04
CA ASP A 339 5.90 3.85 6.95
C ASP A 339 4.60 3.93 7.77
N ARG A 340 4.74 3.95 9.10
CA ARG A 340 3.62 3.84 10.04
C ARG A 340 2.71 5.06 9.99
N ASP A 341 3.28 6.26 10.05
CA ASP A 341 2.51 7.50 10.20
C ASP A 341 1.75 7.81 8.90
N ALA A 342 2.33 7.43 7.77
CA ALA A 342 1.65 7.41 6.49
C ALA A 342 0.51 6.37 6.43
N LEU A 343 0.68 5.16 6.95
CA LEU A 343 -0.44 4.22 7.09
C LEU A 343 -1.55 4.70 8.04
N GLU A 344 -1.22 5.42 9.12
CA GLU A 344 -2.27 6.03 9.98
C GLU A 344 -3.11 7.07 9.23
N ARG A 345 -2.55 7.78 8.24
CA ARG A 345 -3.31 8.64 7.32
C ARG A 345 -4.23 7.84 6.38
N VAL A 346 -3.80 6.66 5.92
CA VAL A 346 -4.68 5.76 5.12
C VAL A 346 -5.83 5.21 5.97
N ASP A 347 -5.59 4.87 7.24
CA ASP A 347 -6.66 4.44 8.14
C ASP A 347 -7.62 5.59 8.50
N ARG A 348 -7.12 6.82 8.62
CA ARG A 348 -7.96 8.03 8.76
C ARG A 348 -8.77 8.31 7.49
N ALA A 349 -8.21 8.05 6.30
CA ALA A 349 -8.97 8.10 5.04
C ALA A 349 -10.13 7.10 5.05
N ALA A 350 -9.87 5.86 5.47
CA ALA A 350 -10.89 4.83 5.60
C ALA A 350 -11.99 5.22 6.61
N GLU A 351 -11.60 5.73 7.77
CA GLU A 351 -12.51 6.24 8.81
C GLU A 351 -13.48 7.30 8.24
N ILE A 352 -12.95 8.34 7.58
CA ILE A 352 -13.74 9.39 6.93
C ILE A 352 -14.66 8.80 5.85
N SER A 353 -14.16 7.87 5.03
CA SER A 353 -14.96 7.19 4.01
C SER A 353 -16.14 6.37 4.60
N THR A 354 -16.02 5.82 5.82
CA THR A 354 -17.18 5.15 6.47
C THR A 354 -18.31 6.11 6.83
N ASN A 355 -18.02 7.40 7.04
CA ASN A 355 -19.03 8.41 7.34
C ASN A 355 -19.82 8.77 6.07
N PHE A 356 -19.18 8.76 4.90
CA PHE A 356 -19.85 8.99 3.60
C PHE A 356 -20.96 7.97 3.31
N VAL A 357 -20.69 6.67 3.54
CA VAL A 357 -21.68 5.57 3.43
C VAL A 357 -22.56 5.40 4.68
N ALA A 358 -22.65 6.44 5.54
CA ALA A 358 -23.46 6.46 6.76
C ALA A 358 -23.25 5.26 7.72
N ARG A 359 -22.04 4.66 7.71
CA ARG A 359 -21.66 3.56 8.60
C ARG A 359 -21.10 4.06 9.93
N ASN A 360 -20.71 5.33 10.00
CA ASN A 360 -20.32 6.08 11.20
C ASN A 360 -19.38 5.30 12.13
N TYR A 361 -18.07 5.36 11.86
CA TYR A 361 -17.06 4.82 12.76
C TYR A 361 -16.74 5.85 13.87
N ASP A 362 -16.85 5.44 15.13
CA ASP A 362 -16.59 6.27 16.30
C ASP A 362 -15.25 5.85 16.94
N PRO A 363 -14.12 6.52 16.63
CA PRO A 363 -12.81 6.12 17.14
C PRO A 363 -12.71 6.21 18.67
N ALA A 364 -13.57 6.97 19.36
CA ALA A 364 -13.58 7.02 20.82
C ALA A 364 -14.11 5.73 21.47
N ARG A 365 -14.72 4.82 20.70
CA ARG A 365 -15.13 3.47 21.13
C ARG A 365 -14.14 2.37 20.74
N GLU A 366 -13.08 2.73 20.02
CA GLU A 366 -11.99 1.81 19.68
C GLU A 366 -11.19 1.46 20.93
N GLN A 367 -10.81 0.18 21.10
CA GLN A 367 -9.84 -0.22 22.12
C GLN A 367 -8.57 -0.68 21.42
N ARG A 368 -7.56 0.21 21.34
CA ARG A 368 -6.25 -0.05 20.74
C ARG A 368 -5.19 0.00 21.84
N VAL A 369 -4.58 -1.14 22.13
CA VAL A 369 -3.52 -1.30 23.13
C VAL A 369 -2.27 -1.76 22.40
N LEU A 370 -1.20 -0.97 22.48
CA LEU A 370 0.10 -1.26 21.88
C LEU A 370 1.21 -1.03 22.92
N PRO A 371 2.35 -1.75 22.82
CA PRO A 371 3.57 -1.40 23.52
C PRO A 371 4.13 -0.05 23.02
N PRO A 372 5.13 0.54 23.71
CA PRO A 372 5.92 1.64 23.17
C PRO A 372 6.48 1.28 21.78
N LEU A 373 6.18 2.09 20.77
CA LEU A 373 6.59 1.79 19.40
C LEU A 373 8.00 2.29 19.15
N LEU A 374 8.93 1.34 19.03
CA LEU A 374 10.36 1.64 18.87
C LEU A 374 10.74 1.91 17.41
N THR A 375 9.82 1.69 16.46
CA THR A 375 10.03 1.94 15.03
C THR A 375 8.82 2.61 14.39
N ASP A 376 9.09 3.44 13.39
CA ASP A 376 8.08 4.14 12.58
C ASP A 376 8.21 3.83 11.08
N ARG A 377 9.32 3.21 10.63
CA ARG A 377 9.50 2.70 9.28
C ARG A 377 10.29 1.41 9.27
N VAL A 378 9.79 0.45 8.50
CA VAL A 378 10.36 -0.89 8.32
C VAL A 378 10.67 -1.07 6.84
N THR A 379 11.89 -1.47 6.52
CA THR A 379 12.30 -1.88 5.17
C THR A 379 12.72 -3.33 5.17
N LEU A 380 12.14 -4.14 4.28
CA LEU A 380 12.39 -5.56 4.12
C LEU A 380 12.91 -5.81 2.71
N GLN A 381 13.82 -6.78 2.57
CA GLN A 381 14.29 -7.25 1.28
C GLN A 381 14.44 -8.77 1.27
N VAL A 382 13.87 -9.40 0.24
CA VAL A 382 13.99 -10.84 -0.01
C VAL A 382 14.67 -11.08 -1.36
N PRO A 383 15.85 -11.72 -1.40
CA PRO A 383 16.60 -11.96 -2.65
C PRO A 383 15.85 -12.89 -3.61
N PHE A 384 16.15 -12.76 -4.90
CA PHE A 384 15.51 -13.56 -5.96
C PHE A 384 15.96 -15.02 -5.98
N GLY A 385 15.09 -15.90 -6.50
CA GLY A 385 15.41 -17.30 -6.78
C GLY A 385 15.22 -18.25 -5.59
N THR A 386 15.34 -19.55 -5.88
CA THR A 386 15.15 -20.64 -4.89
C THR A 386 16.30 -20.78 -3.89
N GLU A 387 17.46 -20.19 -4.20
CA GLU A 387 18.67 -20.19 -3.36
C GLU A 387 18.84 -18.89 -2.56
N GLY A 388 17.85 -17.99 -2.59
CA GLY A 388 17.85 -16.72 -1.86
C GLY A 388 17.76 -16.91 -0.34
N THR A 389 18.86 -17.33 0.29
CA THR A 389 18.93 -17.66 1.73
C THR A 389 18.93 -16.44 2.66
N THR A 390 19.08 -15.24 2.11
CA THR A 390 19.47 -14.06 2.89
C THR A 390 18.38 -12.99 2.97
N LEU A 391 17.46 -13.06 3.94
CA LEU A 391 16.48 -11.99 4.19
C LEU A 391 17.15 -10.83 4.93
N ARG A 392 16.95 -9.61 4.43
CA ARG A 392 17.43 -8.37 5.07
C ARG A 392 16.27 -7.54 5.59
N ALA A 393 16.47 -6.89 6.71
CA ALA A 393 15.52 -5.94 7.25
C ALA A 393 16.20 -4.78 8.00
N ARG A 394 15.69 -3.58 7.77
CA ARG A 394 16.17 -2.31 8.34
C ARG A 394 15.03 -1.60 9.05
N TYR A 395 15.30 -1.10 10.25
CA TYR A 395 14.32 -0.53 11.17
C TYR A 395 14.69 0.89 11.51
N ARG A 396 13.93 1.89 11.03
CA ARG A 396 14.12 3.27 11.47
C ARG A 396 13.59 3.40 12.90
N LEU A 397 14.46 3.81 13.82
CA LEU A 397 14.11 3.95 15.23
C LEU A 397 13.34 5.24 15.50
N THR A 398 12.31 5.16 16.33
CA THR A 398 11.63 6.34 16.91
C THR A 398 12.53 7.03 17.94
N LYS A 399 12.09 8.13 18.54
CA LYS A 399 12.80 8.77 19.66
C LYS A 399 12.88 7.82 20.86
N GLU A 400 11.83 7.05 21.09
CA GLU A 400 11.70 6.03 22.11
C GLU A 400 12.59 4.82 21.77
N GLY A 401 12.64 4.41 20.50
CA GLY A 401 13.54 3.38 20.01
C GLY A 401 15.02 3.72 20.21
N ARG A 402 15.44 4.96 19.91
CA ARG A 402 16.84 5.38 20.14
C ARG A 402 17.23 5.33 21.62
N LYS A 403 16.37 5.87 22.51
CA LYS A 403 16.57 5.75 23.96
C LYS A 403 16.66 4.30 24.44
N TRP A 404 15.81 3.42 23.91
CA TRP A 404 15.85 1.99 24.23
C TRP A 404 17.21 1.37 23.87
N THR A 405 17.81 1.76 22.73
CA THR A 405 19.14 1.26 22.32
C THR A 405 20.31 1.86 23.11
N GLU A 406 20.18 3.06 23.69
CA GLU A 406 21.24 3.72 24.48
C GLU A 406 21.65 2.90 25.72
N PHE A 407 20.73 2.14 26.32
CA PHE A 407 20.99 1.33 27.51
C PHE A 407 21.84 0.08 27.28
N ALA A 408 21.95 -0.40 26.04
CA ALA A 408 22.66 -1.64 25.69
C ALA A 408 24.02 -1.43 24.99
N ALA A 409 24.47 -0.19 24.87
CA ALA A 409 25.69 0.15 24.15
C ALA A 409 26.96 -0.35 24.88
N GLY A 410 27.67 -1.31 24.28
CA GLY A 410 29.01 -1.74 24.71
C GLY A 410 29.07 -2.79 25.82
N ALA A 411 27.94 -3.41 26.17
CA ALA A 411 27.88 -4.60 27.03
C ALA A 411 27.44 -5.83 26.21
N PRO A 412 27.84 -7.06 26.59
CA PRO A 412 27.47 -8.28 25.87
C PRO A 412 25.96 -8.38 25.71
N LEU A 413 25.48 -8.68 24.49
CA LEU A 413 24.05 -8.60 24.16
C LEU A 413 23.20 -9.36 25.18
N VAL A 414 23.59 -10.62 25.47
CA VAL A 414 22.89 -11.52 26.40
C VAL A 414 22.68 -10.92 27.80
N GLU A 415 23.65 -10.15 28.31
CA GLU A 415 23.57 -9.52 29.63
C GLU A 415 22.55 -8.36 29.61
N THR A 416 22.49 -7.60 28.51
CA THR A 416 21.56 -6.46 28.36
C THR A 416 20.11 -6.85 28.05
N LEU A 417 19.83 -8.10 27.65
CA LEU A 417 18.49 -8.50 27.22
C LEU A 417 17.43 -8.38 28.33
N ALA A 418 17.84 -8.53 29.60
CA ALA A 418 16.92 -8.36 30.72
C ALA A 418 16.48 -6.89 30.85
N ASP A 419 17.41 -5.94 30.71
CA ASP A 419 17.17 -4.51 30.86
C ASP A 419 16.42 -3.91 29.65
N LEU A 420 16.63 -4.46 28.45
CA LEU A 420 15.85 -4.12 27.26
C LEU A 420 14.41 -4.69 27.28
N GLY A 421 14.07 -5.56 28.23
CA GLY A 421 12.85 -6.34 28.28
C GLY A 421 11.63 -5.57 28.81
N GLU A 422 10.89 -4.91 27.92
CA GLU A 422 9.60 -4.27 28.24
C GLU A 422 8.55 -5.29 28.78
N PRO A 423 7.58 -4.86 29.63
CA PRO A 423 6.43 -5.69 30.01
C PRO A 423 5.69 -6.27 28.80
N ASP A 424 5.11 -7.48 28.90
CA ASP A 424 4.43 -8.10 27.73
C ASP A 424 3.06 -7.45 27.45
N VAL A 425 3.10 -6.27 26.83
CA VAL A 425 1.91 -5.60 26.31
C VAL A 425 1.50 -6.31 25.02
N ILE A 426 0.66 -7.34 25.16
CA ILE A 426 0.05 -8.04 24.02
C ILE A 426 -0.74 -7.01 23.18
N PRO A 427 -0.38 -6.78 21.91
CA PRO A 427 -1.10 -5.85 21.05
C PRO A 427 -2.56 -6.29 20.87
N ARG A 428 -3.51 -5.42 21.21
CA ARG A 428 -4.95 -5.68 21.12
C ARG A 428 -5.66 -4.57 20.38
N PHE A 429 -6.62 -4.98 19.56
CA PHE A 429 -7.48 -4.08 18.82
C PHE A 429 -8.92 -4.59 18.88
N VAL A 430 -9.83 -3.75 19.35
CA VAL A 430 -11.28 -3.94 19.24
C VAL A 430 -11.81 -2.74 18.47
N ALA A 431 -12.21 -2.97 17.22
CA ALA A 431 -12.81 -1.95 16.38
C ALA A 431 -14.10 -1.42 17.02
N ALA A 432 -14.37 -0.12 16.86
CA ALA A 432 -15.58 0.53 17.39
C ALA A 432 -16.89 -0.13 16.91
N ARG A 433 -16.86 -0.86 15.80
CA ARG A 433 -18.02 -1.54 15.20
C ARG A 433 -17.69 -2.90 14.59
N GLY A 434 -17.42 -3.91 15.42
CA GLY A 434 -17.42 -5.34 15.01
C GLY A 434 -16.53 -5.64 13.79
N ARG A 435 -17.15 -6.04 12.66
CA ARG A 435 -16.44 -6.37 11.39
C ARG A 435 -15.64 -5.21 10.77
N ALA A 436 -15.71 -3.99 11.31
CA ALA A 436 -14.92 -2.84 10.89
C ALA A 436 -13.39 -3.05 10.95
N GLY A 437 -12.89 -4.06 11.65
CA GLY A 437 -11.45 -4.40 11.65
C GLY A 437 -10.86 -4.78 10.28
N GLY A 438 -11.68 -5.06 9.26
CA GLY A 438 -11.22 -5.28 7.88
C GLY A 438 -11.04 -4.00 7.05
N LEU A 439 -11.41 -2.83 7.57
CA LEU A 439 -11.34 -1.54 6.85
C LEU A 439 -9.93 -0.93 6.83
N PHE A 440 -9.10 -1.30 7.81
CA PHE A 440 -7.85 -0.63 8.12
C PHE A 440 -6.65 -1.39 7.56
N GLN A 441 -5.66 -0.63 7.08
CA GLN A 441 -4.38 -1.12 6.56
C GLN A 441 -3.33 -1.29 7.67
N LEU A 442 -3.50 -0.58 8.81
CA LEU A 442 -2.62 -0.68 9.97
C LEU A 442 -3.37 -1.13 11.24
N ARG A 443 -4.35 -0.37 11.74
CA ARG A 443 -5.01 -0.59 13.04
C ARG A 443 -5.54 -2.03 13.19
N GLY A 444 -5.03 -2.77 14.18
CA GLY A 444 -5.41 -4.16 14.48
C GLY A 444 -4.90 -5.23 13.52
N THR A 445 -4.29 -4.85 12.41
CA THR A 445 -3.77 -5.78 11.40
C THR A 445 -2.55 -6.56 11.91
N ALA A 446 -2.09 -7.53 11.13
CA ALA A 446 -0.77 -8.11 11.35
C ALA A 446 0.36 -7.10 11.04
N THR A 447 0.15 -6.12 10.14
CA THR A 447 1.10 -5.03 9.85
C THR A 447 1.47 -4.26 11.12
N GLU A 448 0.49 -3.86 11.93
CA GLU A 448 0.73 -3.15 13.18
C GLU A 448 1.35 -4.03 14.26
N ARG A 449 0.73 -5.19 14.51
CA ARG A 449 1.06 -6.05 15.64
C ARG A 449 2.38 -6.78 15.46
N LEU A 450 2.72 -7.12 14.22
CA LEU A 450 4.03 -7.65 13.86
C LEU A 450 4.97 -6.47 13.60
N LEU A 451 4.81 -5.72 12.50
CA LEU A 451 5.91 -4.87 12.01
C LEU A 451 6.36 -3.77 12.99
N PHE A 452 5.42 -3.08 13.65
CA PHE A 452 5.75 -1.91 14.47
C PHE A 452 5.76 -2.22 15.97
N ALA A 453 4.73 -2.93 16.47
CA ALA A 453 4.67 -3.34 17.88
C ALA A 453 5.63 -4.51 18.19
N GLY A 454 5.93 -5.35 17.20
CA GLY A 454 6.92 -6.42 17.29
C GLY A 454 8.37 -5.94 17.24
N LEU A 455 8.68 -4.73 17.77
CA LEU A 455 10.00 -4.38 18.31
C LEU A 455 10.01 -4.15 19.85
N THR A 456 9.10 -4.72 20.66
CA THR A 456 9.27 -4.81 22.16
C THR A 456 9.52 -6.17 22.86
N GLY A 457 9.09 -7.34 22.35
CA GLY A 457 9.34 -8.69 22.93
C GLY A 457 10.66 -9.50 22.61
N LEU A 458 11.53 -9.13 21.66
CA LEU A 458 12.80 -9.83 21.28
C LEU A 458 13.69 -10.17 22.44
N PRO A 459 13.89 -9.29 23.44
CA PRO A 459 14.84 -9.64 24.48
C PRO A 459 14.38 -10.92 25.19
N LYS A 460 13.06 -11.10 25.38
CA LYS A 460 12.46 -12.36 25.84
C LYS A 460 12.61 -13.52 24.85
N VAL A 461 12.45 -13.27 23.55
CA VAL A 461 12.65 -14.31 22.50
C VAL A 461 14.09 -14.83 22.51
N LEU A 462 15.06 -13.90 22.57
CA LEU A 462 16.49 -14.20 22.62
C LEU A 462 16.87 -14.90 23.93
N LEU A 463 16.43 -14.38 25.08
CA LEU A 463 16.61 -15.05 26.38
C LEU A 463 16.03 -16.48 26.37
N ALA A 464 14.89 -16.71 25.71
CA ALA A 464 14.31 -18.04 25.59
C ALA A 464 15.11 -18.97 24.66
N ILE A 465 15.73 -18.45 23.59
CA ILE A 465 16.64 -19.21 22.71
C ILE A 465 17.90 -19.60 23.47
N GLU A 466 18.53 -18.64 24.15
CA GLU A 466 19.75 -18.84 24.94
C GLU A 466 19.51 -19.79 26.12
N ALA A 467 18.38 -19.67 26.84
CA ALA A 467 18.02 -20.60 27.91
C ALA A 467 17.76 -22.03 27.40
N ALA A 468 17.30 -22.19 26.15
CA ALA A 468 17.11 -23.50 25.53
C ALA A 468 18.41 -24.06 24.92
N ASN A 469 19.32 -23.20 24.47
CA ASN A 469 20.57 -23.56 23.80
C ASN A 469 21.68 -22.55 24.22
N PRO A 470 22.35 -22.76 25.38
CA PRO A 470 23.34 -21.81 25.88
C PRO A 470 24.53 -21.64 24.93
N GLY A 471 25.03 -20.40 24.81
CA GLY A 471 26.04 -20.01 23.82
C GLY A 471 25.48 -19.85 22.41
N SER A 472 24.18 -19.60 22.25
CA SER A 472 23.59 -19.29 20.94
C SER A 472 23.71 -17.81 20.58
N ILE A 473 23.91 -16.92 21.56
CA ILE A 473 24.02 -15.48 21.37
C ILE A 473 25.48 -15.03 21.55
N GLU A 474 26.00 -14.31 20.55
CA GLU A 474 27.34 -13.71 20.56
C GLU A 474 27.27 -12.21 20.20
N GLY A 475 28.28 -11.44 20.64
CA GLY A 475 28.43 -10.00 20.33
C GLY A 475 27.78 -9.04 21.32
N ASP A 476 27.61 -7.78 20.90
CA ASP A 476 27.00 -6.69 21.65
C ASP A 476 25.86 -6.02 20.84
N PHE A 477 25.13 -5.07 21.43
CA PHE A 477 23.97 -4.49 20.74
C PHE A 477 24.28 -3.79 19.40
N ASN A 478 25.52 -3.35 19.19
CA ASN A 478 25.96 -2.71 17.95
C ASN A 478 26.30 -3.72 16.84
N ASP A 479 26.74 -4.92 17.20
CA ASP A 479 27.07 -6.03 16.28
C ASP A 479 26.93 -7.37 17.01
N TRP A 480 25.92 -8.15 16.62
CA TRP A 480 25.52 -9.38 17.30
C TRP A 480 25.12 -10.48 16.34
N GLN A 481 25.30 -11.72 16.80
CA GLN A 481 24.95 -12.93 16.07
C GLN A 481 24.17 -13.89 16.98
N VAL A 482 23.17 -14.57 16.41
CA VAL A 482 22.36 -15.58 17.10
C VAL A 482 22.25 -16.81 16.22
N ALA A 483 22.76 -17.93 16.72
CA ALA A 483 22.56 -19.24 16.13
C ALA A 483 21.11 -19.70 16.39
N LEU A 484 20.35 -19.98 15.33
CA LEU A 484 19.01 -20.52 15.41
C LEU A 484 19.06 -22.01 15.03
N PRO A 485 18.93 -22.94 16.00
CA PRO A 485 18.92 -24.36 15.71
C PRO A 485 17.62 -24.77 15.01
N SER A 486 17.69 -25.81 14.17
CA SER A 486 16.51 -26.46 13.59
C SER A 486 15.60 -27.03 14.68
N GLY A 487 14.27 -26.95 14.47
CA GLY A 487 13.27 -27.47 15.40
C GLY A 487 12.33 -26.41 15.98
N PRO A 488 11.43 -26.81 16.91
CA PRO A 488 10.38 -25.94 17.41
C PRO A 488 10.89 -24.93 18.46
N LEU A 489 10.59 -23.65 18.25
CA LEU A 489 10.86 -22.57 19.22
C LEU A 489 10.22 -22.84 20.61
N PRO A 490 10.86 -22.41 21.71
CA PRO A 490 10.39 -22.69 23.08
C PRO A 490 9.18 -21.85 23.53
N GLY A 491 8.42 -22.37 24.50
CA GLY A 491 7.44 -21.61 25.29
C GLY A 491 6.27 -20.96 24.52
N GLU A 492 5.85 -19.77 24.99
CA GLU A 492 4.74 -18.96 24.45
C GLU A 492 4.96 -18.48 23.00
N LEU A 493 6.17 -18.63 22.47
CA LEU A 493 6.47 -18.39 21.05
C LEU A 493 5.65 -19.32 20.13
N LYS A 494 5.10 -20.41 20.66
CA LYS A 494 4.26 -21.36 19.91
C LYS A 494 2.84 -20.88 19.63
N SER A 495 2.33 -19.85 20.31
CA SER A 495 0.89 -19.51 20.35
C SER A 495 0.51 -18.11 19.82
N ARG A 496 1.41 -17.40 19.12
CA ARG A 496 1.08 -16.11 18.49
C ARG A 496 0.42 -16.33 17.12
N ASP A 497 -0.65 -15.58 16.83
CA ASP A 497 -1.38 -15.65 15.56
C ASP A 497 -0.60 -15.01 14.40
N GLY A 498 -0.87 -15.47 13.17
CA GLY A 498 -0.27 -14.93 11.93
C GLY A 498 1.17 -15.38 11.66
N VAL A 499 1.79 -16.13 12.57
CA VAL A 499 3.22 -16.54 12.52
C VAL A 499 3.42 -18.06 12.54
N ARG A 500 2.41 -18.83 12.12
CA ARG A 500 2.45 -20.30 12.13
C ARG A 500 3.19 -20.88 10.92
N GLU A 501 2.69 -20.60 9.72
CA GLU A 501 3.31 -20.96 8.43
C GLU A 501 4.71 -20.36 8.30
N LEU A 502 4.93 -19.22 8.99
CA LEU A 502 6.22 -18.69 9.36
C LEU A 502 7.04 -19.79 10.04
N ARG A 503 6.93 -19.89 11.36
CA ARG A 503 7.69 -20.78 12.25
C ARG A 503 7.98 -22.19 11.71
N GLU A 504 7.02 -22.81 11.03
CA GLU A 504 7.18 -24.14 10.45
C GLU A 504 8.31 -24.22 9.42
N ARG A 505 8.52 -23.19 8.58
CA ARG A 505 9.58 -23.17 7.57
C ARG A 505 11.00 -23.05 8.13
N LEU A 506 11.33 -22.02 8.92
CA LEU A 506 12.68 -21.94 9.51
C LEU A 506 12.97 -23.05 10.51
N SER A 507 11.97 -23.78 11.02
CA SER A 507 12.24 -24.95 11.86
C SER A 507 12.91 -26.11 11.09
N ILE A 508 12.89 -26.09 9.75
CA ILE A 508 13.43 -27.17 8.90
C ILE A 508 14.97 -27.15 8.86
N ASP A 509 15.59 -25.98 8.81
CA ASP A 509 17.02 -25.80 8.60
C ASP A 509 17.65 -24.93 9.70
N PRO A 510 18.95 -25.10 10.02
CA PRO A 510 19.66 -24.19 10.91
C PRO A 510 19.90 -22.84 10.23
N HIS A 511 19.82 -21.76 11.00
CA HIS A 511 19.98 -20.40 10.51
C HIS A 511 20.89 -19.56 11.42
N THR A 512 21.44 -18.51 10.84
CA THR A 512 22.14 -17.44 11.53
C THR A 512 21.30 -16.18 11.42
N LEU A 513 21.00 -15.59 12.56
CA LEU A 513 20.57 -14.21 12.67
C LEU A 513 21.79 -13.35 12.98
N SER A 514 22.01 -12.28 12.24
CA SER A 514 22.99 -11.24 12.59
C SER A 514 22.34 -9.87 12.52
N GLY A 515 22.74 -8.95 13.39
CA GLY A 515 22.24 -7.58 13.32
C GLY A 515 23.10 -6.60 14.10
N GLY A 516 22.76 -5.32 13.98
CA GLY A 516 23.54 -4.25 14.58
C GLY A 516 22.85 -2.90 14.51
N LEU A 517 23.38 -1.94 15.26
CA LEU A 517 22.95 -0.55 15.25
C LEU A 517 23.75 0.22 14.18
N SER A 518 23.07 1.06 13.39
CA SER A 518 23.76 1.94 12.45
C SER A 518 24.63 2.96 13.18
N LYS A 519 25.70 3.45 12.53
CA LYS A 519 26.70 4.34 13.14
C LYS A 519 26.16 5.66 13.69
N ASP A 520 24.99 6.09 13.20
CA ASP A 520 24.26 7.29 13.62
C ASP A 520 23.18 7.01 14.68
N GLY A 521 23.01 5.74 15.10
CA GLY A 521 21.94 5.30 16.00
C GLY A 521 20.53 5.43 15.38
N GLY A 522 20.41 5.71 14.08
CA GLY A 522 19.13 5.94 13.42
C GLY A 522 18.36 4.66 13.08
N TYR A 523 19.08 3.54 12.92
CA TYR A 523 18.54 2.30 12.40
C TYR A 523 19.08 1.07 13.12
N VAL A 524 18.26 0.01 13.20
CA VAL A 524 18.75 -1.36 13.44
C VAL A 524 18.74 -2.10 12.11
N ASP A 525 19.90 -2.64 11.72
CA ASP A 525 20.10 -3.45 10.52
C ASP A 525 20.20 -4.92 10.89
N VAL A 526 19.51 -5.78 10.15
CA VAL A 526 19.41 -7.20 10.52
C VAL A 526 19.31 -8.10 9.29
N GLU A 527 20.03 -9.21 9.33
CA GLU A 527 20.14 -10.20 8.26
C GLU A 527 19.87 -11.61 8.81
N LEU A 528 19.04 -12.37 8.09
CA LEU A 528 18.83 -13.82 8.22
C LEU A 528 19.66 -14.49 7.16
N ALA A 529 20.52 -15.44 7.50
CA ALA A 529 21.12 -16.35 6.53
C ALA A 529 20.88 -17.81 6.95
N ARG A 530 20.75 -18.72 5.98
CA ARG A 530 20.85 -20.17 6.23
C ARG A 530 22.30 -20.52 6.59
N ARG A 531 22.48 -21.43 7.56
CA ARG A 531 23.80 -21.84 8.07
C ARG A 531 24.38 -23.02 7.28
#